data_AF-A0A9D5EMW7-F1
#
_entry.id   AF-A0A9D5EMW7-F1
#
_cell.length_a   1.000
_cell.length_b   1.000
_cell.length_c   1.000
_cell.angle_alpha   90.00
_cell.angle_beta   90.00
_cell.angle_gamma   90.00
#
_symmetry.space_group_name_H-M   'P 1'
#
loop_
_entity.id
_entity.type
_entity.pdbx_description
1 polymer ?
#
loop_
_entity_poly.entity_id
_entity_poly.type
_entity_poly.pdbx_seq_one_letter_code
_entity_poly.pdbx_strand_id
1 'polypeptide(L)'
;MDWLVTHAHAPARPLLLDIFGNPFRPVAFVPEWRTSTAVAIAQGMYESRDFSAMPILADSLQDAGCENDDVLNHCRDPQQVHVRGCWVVDGVLGKS
;
A
#
# COMPACT_ATOMS: atom_id res chain seq x y z
N MET A 1 -22.49 -28.17 23.04
CA MET A 1 -23.13 -26.85 22.90
C MET A 1 -22.08 -25.89 22.41
N ASP A 2 -22.21 -25.61 21.13
CA ASP A 2 -21.49 -24.65 20.30
C ASP A 2 -21.47 -23.26 20.95
N TRP A 3 -20.27 -22.75 21.25
CA TRP A 3 -20.06 -21.37 21.66
C TRP A 3 -18.96 -20.76 20.79
N LEU A 4 -19.43 -20.11 19.73
CA LEU A 4 -18.90 -18.88 19.17
C LEU A 4 -17.75 -19.02 18.17
N VAL A 5 -18.17 -19.20 16.91
CA VAL A 5 -17.84 -18.29 15.79
C VAL A 5 -16.76 -17.28 16.14
N THR A 6 -15.56 -17.53 15.61
CA THR A 6 -14.47 -16.55 15.55
C THR A 6 -15.00 -15.25 14.97
N HIS A 7 -15.28 -14.27 15.83
CA HIS A 7 -15.40 -12.89 15.40
C HIS A 7 -13.97 -12.41 15.12
N ALA A 8 -13.46 -12.78 13.95
CA ALA A 8 -12.30 -12.12 13.38
C ALA A 8 -12.73 -10.67 13.08
N HIS A 9 -12.72 -9.82 14.10
CA HIS A 9 -12.60 -8.40 13.87
C HIS A 9 -11.28 -8.24 13.12
N ALA A 10 -11.33 -7.89 11.83
CA ALA A 10 -10.18 -7.27 11.20
C ALA A 10 -9.76 -6.15 12.15
N PRO A 11 -8.55 -6.16 12.73
CA PRO A 11 -8.18 -5.14 13.70
C PRO A 11 -8.37 -3.79 13.02
N ALA A 12 -8.88 -2.76 13.69
CA ALA A 12 -9.04 -1.43 13.07
C ALA A 12 -7.68 -0.79 12.69
N ARG A 13 -6.59 -1.34 13.24
CA ARG A 13 -5.21 -0.83 13.15
C ARG A 13 -4.56 -0.91 11.75
N PRO A 14 -4.69 -1.98 10.94
CA PRO A 14 -4.09 -2.08 9.61
C PRO A 14 -4.67 -1.06 8.63
N LEU A 15 -5.97 -0.72 8.75
CA LEU A 15 -6.61 0.23 7.83
C LEU A 15 -6.17 1.68 8.04
N LEU A 16 -5.97 2.10 9.29
CA LEU A 16 -5.47 3.46 9.56
C LEU A 16 -4.04 3.65 9.05
N LEU A 17 -3.19 2.63 9.23
CA LEU A 17 -1.82 2.65 8.68
C LEU A 17 -1.81 2.54 7.16
N ASP A 18 -2.77 1.83 6.57
CA ASP A 18 -2.91 1.78 5.11
C ASP A 18 -3.26 3.14 4.53
N ILE A 19 -4.20 3.88 5.12
CA ILE A 19 -4.66 5.13 4.54
C ILE A 19 -3.71 6.30 4.82
N PHE A 20 -3.15 6.38 6.04
CA PHE A 20 -2.37 7.54 6.47
C PHE A 20 -0.87 7.29 6.58
N GLY A 21 -0.43 6.03 6.50
CA GLY A 21 0.93 5.66 6.85
C GLY A 21 1.26 6.03 8.30
N ASN A 22 2.51 6.40 8.54
CA ASN A 22 2.93 6.97 9.82
C ASN A 22 2.78 8.51 9.78
N PRO A 23 1.78 9.11 10.47
CA PRO A 23 1.54 10.55 10.42
C PRO A 23 2.68 11.39 11.03
N PHE A 24 3.55 10.78 11.84
CA PHE A 24 4.71 11.45 12.45
C PHE A 24 5.98 11.34 11.61
N ARG A 25 5.96 10.56 10.52
CA ARG A 25 7.04 10.44 9.55
C ARG A 25 6.46 10.39 8.14
N PRO A 26 5.94 11.52 7.61
CA PRO A 26 5.39 11.55 6.26
C PRO A 26 6.47 11.28 5.22
N VAL A 27 6.12 10.51 4.19
CA VAL A 27 7.00 10.20 3.06
C VAL A 27 6.60 11.06 1.86
N ALA A 28 7.55 11.80 1.30
CA ALA A 28 7.35 12.52 0.05
C ALA A 28 7.68 11.63 -1.15
N PHE A 29 6.70 11.39 -2.03
CA PHE A 29 6.92 10.67 -3.28
C PHE A 29 7.60 11.56 -4.31
N VAL A 30 8.81 11.19 -4.69
CA VAL A 30 9.60 11.90 -5.71
C VAL A 30 9.21 11.46 -7.14
N PRO A 31 9.38 12.31 -8.16
CA PRO A 31 8.96 12.01 -9.54
C PRO A 31 9.57 10.72 -10.12
N GLU A 32 10.79 10.38 -9.72
CA GLU A 32 11.54 9.22 -10.23
C GLU A 32 10.82 7.91 -9.92
N TRP A 33 10.12 7.83 -8.77
CA TRP A 33 9.38 6.63 -8.35
C TRP A 33 8.08 6.43 -9.14
N ARG A 34 7.60 7.47 -9.85
CA ARG A 34 6.37 7.42 -10.65
C ARG A 34 6.64 7.02 -12.10
N THR A 35 7.39 5.93 -12.27
CA THR A 35 7.62 5.33 -13.59
C THR A 35 6.29 4.89 -14.22
N SER A 36 6.26 4.78 -15.55
CA SER A 36 5.07 4.29 -16.26
C SER A 36 4.60 2.93 -15.75
N THR A 37 5.54 2.05 -15.39
CA THR A 37 5.27 0.73 -14.80
C THR A 37 4.63 0.86 -13.42
N ALA A 38 5.22 1.64 -12.50
CA ALA A 38 4.68 1.82 -11.16
C ALA A 38 3.27 2.42 -11.20
N VAL A 39 3.06 3.44 -12.04
CA VAL A 39 1.76 4.09 -12.24
C VAL A 39 0.74 3.11 -12.82
N ALA A 40 1.12 2.29 -13.80
CA ALA A 40 0.21 1.30 -14.39
C ALA A 40 -0.24 0.24 -13.38
N ILE A 41 0.69 -0.28 -12.56
CA ILE A 41 0.38 -1.24 -11.50
C ILE A 41 -0.57 -0.62 -10.47
N ALA A 42 -0.21 0.58 -9.97
CA ALA A 42 -1.02 1.30 -8.99
C ALA A 42 -2.44 1.61 -9.53
N GLN A 43 -2.54 2.05 -10.78
CA GLN A 43 -3.83 2.34 -11.42
C GLN A 43 -4.68 1.08 -11.57
N GLY A 44 -4.09 -0.05 -11.97
CA GLY A 44 -4.79 -1.33 -12.08
C GLY A 44 -5.37 -1.81 -10.75
N MET A 45 -4.61 -1.68 -9.65
CA MET A 45 -5.12 -1.99 -8.31
C MET A 45 -6.22 -1.01 -7.88
N TYR A 46 -6.05 0.28 -8.17
CA TYR A 46 -7.01 1.33 -7.79
C TYR A 46 -8.38 1.17 -8.47
N GLU A 47 -8.38 0.76 -9.75
CA GLU A 47 -9.59 0.54 -10.54
C GLU A 47 -10.30 -0.76 -10.18
N SER A 48 -9.54 -1.85 -10.06
CA SER A 48 -10.09 -3.19 -9.77
C SER A 48 -10.46 -3.38 -8.29
N ARG A 49 -9.85 -2.58 -7.40
CA ARG A 49 -9.83 -2.79 -5.94
C ARG A 49 -9.19 -4.11 -5.51
N ASP A 50 -8.40 -4.72 -6.39
CA ASP A 50 -7.55 -5.87 -6.08
C ASP A 50 -6.12 -5.38 -5.88
N PHE A 51 -5.64 -5.50 -4.64
CA PHE A 51 -4.30 -5.06 -4.22
C PHE A 51 -3.29 -6.21 -4.14
N SER A 52 -3.58 -7.36 -4.78
CA SER A 52 -2.65 -8.50 -4.79
C SER A 52 -1.30 -8.20 -5.46
N ALA A 53 -1.23 -7.16 -6.30
CA ALA A 53 -0.01 -6.73 -6.97
C ALA A 53 0.89 -5.79 -6.14
N MET A 54 0.61 -5.56 -4.85
CA MET A 54 1.43 -4.69 -3.99
C MET A 54 2.91 -5.09 -3.89
N PRO A 55 3.30 -6.38 -3.80
CA PRO A 55 4.70 -6.77 -3.86
C PRO A 55 5.38 -6.39 -5.19
N ILE A 56 4.65 -6.48 -6.31
CA ILE A 56 5.14 -6.10 -7.64
C ILE A 56 5.31 -4.57 -7.73
N LEU A 57 4.42 -3.80 -7.09
CA LEU A 57 4.60 -2.36 -6.94
C LEU A 57 5.86 -2.03 -6.14
N ALA A 58 6.15 -2.78 -5.06
CA ALA A 58 7.37 -2.60 -4.27
C ALA A 58 8.63 -2.76 -5.14
N ASP A 59 8.67 -3.81 -5.96
CA ASP A 59 9.81 -4.07 -6.84
C ASP A 59 9.94 -2.98 -7.91
N SER A 60 8.83 -2.56 -8.52
CA SER A 60 8.84 -1.45 -9.49
C SER A 60 9.29 -0.13 -8.88
N LEU A 61 8.99 0.13 -7.60
CA LEU A 61 9.47 1.32 -6.88
C LEU A 61 10.96 1.20 -6.59
N GLN A 62 11.42 0.02 -6.16
CA GLN A 62 12.83 -0.23 -5.89
C GLN A 62 13.69 -0.11 -7.16
N ASP A 63 13.23 -0.64 -8.29
CA ASP A 63 13.87 -0.47 -9.60
C ASP A 63 13.96 1.00 -10.04
N ALA A 64 13.01 1.83 -9.59
CA ALA A 64 13.00 3.27 -9.81
C ALA A 64 13.90 4.05 -8.81
N GLY A 65 14.63 3.36 -7.93
CA GLY A 65 15.52 3.95 -6.94
C GLY A 65 14.85 4.28 -5.61
N CYS A 66 13.69 3.70 -5.28
CA CYS A 66 13.12 3.80 -3.94
C CYS A 66 13.90 2.90 -2.96
N GLU A 67 14.57 3.53 -1.99
CA GLU A 67 15.25 2.86 -0.87
C GLU A 67 14.55 3.10 0.47
N ASN A 68 13.33 3.66 0.46
CA ASN A 68 12.59 3.94 1.69
C ASN A 68 11.97 2.65 2.26
N ASP A 69 12.52 2.18 3.39
CA ASP A 69 12.05 0.96 4.05
C ASP A 69 10.57 1.00 4.46
N ASP A 70 10.03 2.15 4.88
CA ASP A 70 8.61 2.25 5.26
C ASP A 70 7.70 1.99 4.04
N VAL A 71 8.07 2.51 2.87
CA VAL A 71 7.35 2.26 1.60
C VAL A 71 7.46 0.79 1.21
N LEU A 72 8.68 0.26 1.16
CA LEU A 72 8.93 -1.09 0.65
C LEU A 72 8.35 -2.16 1.58
N ASN A 73 8.48 -1.99 2.90
CA ASN A 73 7.92 -2.92 3.88
C ASN A 73 6.40 -2.86 3.89
N HIS A 74 5.78 -1.68 3.75
CA HIS A 74 4.33 -1.56 3.65
C HIS A 74 3.77 -2.36 2.46
N CYS A 75 4.42 -2.29 1.29
CA CYS A 75 4.00 -3.03 0.11
C CYS A 75 4.22 -4.55 0.20
N ARG A 76 5.21 -4.98 0.99
CA ARG A 76 5.64 -6.39 1.07
C ARG A 76 5.06 -7.13 2.28
N ASP A 77 4.42 -6.43 3.21
CA ASP A 77 3.83 -7.06 4.40
C ASP A 77 2.62 -7.94 4.00
N PRO A 78 2.73 -9.29 4.12
CA PRO A 78 1.65 -10.19 3.74
C PRO A 78 0.45 -10.12 4.68
N GLN A 79 0.58 -9.46 5.83
CA GLN A 79 -0.51 -9.24 6.79
C GLN A 79 -1.21 -7.90 6.58
N GLN A 80 -0.64 -7.02 5.76
CA GLN A 80 -1.23 -5.71 5.48
C GLN A 80 -2.45 -5.86 4.57
N VAL A 81 -3.55 -5.25 4.99
CA VAL A 81 -4.76 -5.13 4.17
C VAL A 81 -4.71 -3.78 3.50
N HIS A 82 -4.73 -3.78 2.17
CA HIS A 82 -4.74 -2.57 1.36
C HIS A 82 -6.13 -2.25 0.85
N VAL A 83 -6.47 -0.97 0.86
CA VAL A 83 -7.71 -0.44 0.32
C VAL A 83 -7.44 0.75 -0.59
N ARG A 84 -8.47 1.18 -1.31
CA ARG A 84 -8.44 2.46 -2.02
C ARG A 84 -8.24 3.59 -1.00
N GLY A 85 -7.21 4.40 -1.17
CA GLY A 85 -6.73 5.30 -0.13
C GLY A 85 -5.36 4.90 0.44
N CYS A 86 -4.84 3.71 0.09
CA CYS A 86 -3.50 3.26 0.49
C CYS A 86 -2.46 4.34 0.18
N TRP A 87 -1.74 4.82 1.20
CA TRP A 87 -0.85 5.98 1.11
C TRP A 87 0.27 5.80 0.09
N VAL A 88 0.74 4.56 -0.16
CA VAL A 88 1.73 4.28 -1.20
C VAL A 88 1.10 4.36 -2.59
N VAL A 89 -0.04 3.71 -2.79
CA VAL A 89 -0.74 3.70 -4.10
C VAL A 89 -1.14 5.12 -4.48
N ASP A 90 -1.74 5.86 -3.54
CA ASP A 90 -2.12 7.25 -3.73
C ASP A 90 -0.90 8.16 -3.93
N GLY A 91 0.20 7.91 -3.22
CA GLY A 91 1.48 8.58 -3.43
C GLY A 91 2.02 8.38 -4.86
N VAL A 92 1.93 7.17 -5.42
CA VAL A 92 2.32 6.87 -6.80
C VAL A 92 1.38 7.56 -7.80
N LEU A 93 0.07 7.55 -7.55
CA LEU A 93 -0.94 8.15 -8.42
C LEU A 93 -1.08 9.67 -8.29
N GLY A 94 -0.38 10.30 -7.34
CA GLY A 94 -0.51 11.72 -7.03
C GLY A 94 -1.88 12.10 -6.48
N LYS A 95 -2.51 11.19 -5.71
CA LYS A 95 -3.84 11.34 -5.11
C LYS A 95 -3.70 11.58 -3.60
N SER A 96 -3.10 12.68 -3.16
CA SER A 96 -2.90 12.97 -1.73
C SER A 96 -2.91 14.46 -1.46
#